data_AF-A0A0D8Y9W2-F1
#
_entry.id   AF-A0A0D8Y9W2-F1
#
_cell.length_a   1.000
_cell.length_b   1.000
_cell.length_c   1.000
_cell.angle_alpha   90.00
_cell.angle_beta   90.00
_cell.angle_gamma   90.00
#
_symmetry.space_group_name_H-M   'P 1'
#
loop_
_entity.id
_entity.type
_entity.pdbx_description
1 polymer ?
#
loop_
_entity_poly.entity_id
_entity_poly.type
_entity_poly.pdbx_seq_one_letter_code
_entity_poly.pdbx_strand_id
1 'polypeptide(L)'
;MTAVASGDLVGFDTASDKHFRTWHYQQLIPTAACNIGFAVGQFSTYTLPDMAEVTNFAPVGLISLLKHTVASLDKIFEYFEELLSCRFPYSTYKQVFVDMVSSNFLSIPLILRFKTLIIVVMGS
;
A
#
# COMPACT_ATOMS: atom_id res chain seq x y z
N MET A 1 5.48 -11.11 10.75
CA MET A 1 4.60 -9.97 10.42
C MET A 1 5.38 -8.99 9.57
N THR A 2 4.69 -8.25 8.72
CA THR A 2 5.24 -7.24 7.82
C THR A 2 4.58 -5.91 8.20
N ALA A 3 5.39 -4.90 8.47
CA ALA A 3 4.92 -3.53 8.52
C ALA A 3 4.99 -2.94 7.11
N VAL A 4 3.97 -2.17 6.72
CA VAL A 4 3.90 -1.43 5.46
C VAL A 4 3.56 0.00 5.83
N ALA A 5 4.38 0.95 5.44
CA ALA A 5 4.14 2.36 5.70
C ALA A 5 4.30 3.21 4.42
N SER A 6 3.87 4.47 4.54
CA SER A 6 4.06 5.49 3.51
C SER A 6 5.55 5.82 3.31
N GLY A 7 5.93 6.20 2.09
CA GLY A 7 7.34 6.40 1.69
C GLY A 7 8.03 5.11 1.25
N ASP A 8 9.34 5.16 1.05
CA ASP A 8 10.15 4.05 0.56
C ASP A 8 10.79 3.25 1.68
N LEU A 9 10.89 1.93 1.50
CA LEU A 9 11.56 1.06 2.46
C LEU A 9 13.08 1.19 2.28
N VAL A 10 13.75 1.81 3.25
CA VAL A 10 15.21 1.97 3.25
C VAL A 10 15.90 0.70 3.74
N GLY A 11 15.28 0.01 4.70
CA GLY A 11 15.82 -1.22 5.25
C GLY A 11 15.02 -1.71 6.45
N PHE A 12 15.43 -2.83 7.01
CA PHE A 12 14.89 -3.33 8.27
C PHE A 12 16.00 -3.95 9.11
N ASP A 13 15.91 -3.74 10.42
CA ASP A 13 16.80 -4.35 11.39
C ASP A 13 16.04 -5.42 12.16
N THR A 14 16.71 -6.55 12.43
CA THR A 14 16.19 -7.55 13.36
C THR A 14 17.01 -7.45 14.63
N ALA A 15 16.36 -7.20 15.76
CA ALA A 15 17.04 -7.13 17.05
C ALA A 15 17.78 -8.45 17.33
N SER A 16 18.86 -8.39 18.12
CA SER A 16 19.65 -9.55 18.55
C SER A 16 18.80 -10.65 19.19
N ASP A 17 17.68 -10.26 19.82
CA ASP A 17 16.75 -11.16 20.49
C ASP A 17 15.74 -11.83 19.52
N LYS A 18 15.81 -11.53 18.21
CA LYS A 18 14.96 -12.04 17.12
C LYS A 18 13.44 -11.86 17.27
N HIS A 19 12.98 -11.30 18.38
CA HIS A 19 11.55 -11.10 18.66
C HIS A 19 10.98 -9.85 18.01
N PHE A 20 11.82 -8.82 17.81
CA PHE A 20 11.44 -7.54 17.24
C PHE A 20 12.14 -7.29 15.91
N ARG A 21 11.38 -6.73 14.98
CA ARG A 21 11.89 -6.22 13.70
C ARG A 21 11.50 -4.75 13.58
N THR A 22 12.45 -3.93 13.19
CA THR A 22 12.28 -2.49 12.98
C THR A 22 12.34 -2.22 11.48
N TRP A 23 11.33 -1.55 10.93
CA TRP A 23 11.30 -1.17 9.53
C TRP A 23 11.57 0.33 9.39
N HIS A 24 12.52 0.69 8.54
CA HIS A 24 12.90 2.07 8.27
C HIS A 24 12.28 2.53 6.96
N TYR A 25 11.30 3.43 7.05
CA TYR A 25 10.64 4.04 5.91
C TYR A 25 11.02 5.52 5.80
N GLN A 26 11.27 5.98 4.57
CA GLN A 26 11.61 7.37 4.29
C GLN A 26 10.70 7.96 3.22
N GLN A 27 10.04 9.06 3.54
CA GLN A 27 9.21 9.83 2.59
C GLN A 27 9.96 11.09 2.19
N LEU A 28 10.46 11.14 0.95
CA LEU A 28 11.20 12.30 0.43
C LEU A 28 10.27 13.42 -0.05
N ILE A 29 9.05 13.07 -0.45
CA ILE A 29 8.09 14.04 -1.00
C ILE A 29 7.29 14.67 0.14
N PRO A 30 7.27 16.01 0.24
CA PRO A 30 6.50 16.72 1.27
C PRO A 30 5.04 16.25 1.28
N THR A 31 4.64 15.61 2.37
CA THR A 31 3.34 14.96 2.51
C THR A 31 2.72 15.42 3.82
N ALA A 32 1.47 15.88 3.78
CA ALA A 32 0.74 16.29 4.98
C ALA A 32 0.63 15.11 5.96
N ALA A 33 0.68 15.38 7.27
CA ALA A 33 0.67 14.35 8.30
C ALA A 33 -0.55 13.41 8.22
N CYS A 34 -1.71 13.93 7.78
CA CYS A 34 -2.93 13.14 7.55
C CYS A 34 -2.80 12.10 6.42
N ASN A 35 -1.81 12.27 5.55
CA ASN A 35 -1.51 11.38 4.42
C ASN A 35 -0.31 10.46 4.73
N ILE A 36 0.10 10.35 5.99
CA ILE A 36 1.07 9.36 6.46
C ILE A 36 0.33 8.28 7.24
N GLY A 37 0.50 7.03 6.82
CA GLY A 37 -0.14 5.87 7.43
C GLY A 37 0.75 4.64 7.40
N PHE A 38 0.41 3.68 8.25
CA PHE A 38 1.05 2.38 8.32
C PHE A 38 0.03 1.27 8.62
N ALA A 39 0.36 0.05 8.18
CA ALA A 39 -0.38 -1.16 8.46
C ALA A 39 0.62 -2.25 8.89
N VAL A 40 0.27 -3.05 9.91
CA VAL A 40 1.11 -4.15 10.39
C VAL A 40 0.26 -5.41 10.44
N GLY A 41 0.78 -6.50 9.88
CA GLY A 41 0.00 -7.73 9.81
C GLY A 41 0.75 -8.88 9.16
N GLN A 42 0.05 -10.00 8.99
CA GLN A 42 0.51 -11.09 8.15
C GLN A 42 -0.06 -10.88 6.75
N PHE A 43 0.79 -10.38 5.86
CA PHE A 43 0.42 -10.08 4.48
C PHE A 43 1.18 -10.98 3.52
N SER A 44 0.49 -11.43 2.48
CA SER A 44 1.08 -11.95 1.27
C SER A 44 1.25 -10.80 0.28
N THR A 45 2.45 -10.68 -0.30
CA THR A 45 2.80 -9.62 -1.24
C THR A 45 2.60 -10.08 -2.67
N TYR A 46 2.08 -9.20 -3.52
CA TYR A 46 1.96 -9.39 -4.95
C TYR A 46 2.33 -8.10 -5.69
N THR A 47 3.38 -8.16 -6.49
CA THR A 47 3.81 -7.07 -7.36
C THR A 47 3.20 -7.27 -8.74
N LEU A 48 2.72 -6.19 -9.37
CA LEU A 48 2.18 -6.27 -10.73
C LEU A 48 3.30 -6.64 -11.71
N PRO A 49 3.05 -7.55 -12.67
CA PRO A 49 4.06 -7.94 -13.67
C PRO A 49 4.50 -6.76 -14.55
N ASP A 50 3.55 -5.92 -14.95
CA ASP A 50 3.77 -4.83 -15.89
C ASP A 50 4.22 -3.52 -15.21
N MET A 51 4.03 -3.41 -13.89
CA MET A 51 4.44 -2.26 -13.09
C MET A 51 5.06 -2.69 -11.76
N ALA A 52 6.38 -2.89 -11.76
CA ALA A 52 7.13 -3.32 -10.57
C ALA A 52 7.05 -2.33 -9.39
N GLU A 53 6.72 -1.07 -9.67
CA GLU A 53 6.54 0.00 -8.68
C GLU A 53 5.25 -0.15 -7.87
N VAL A 54 4.30 -0.96 -8.34
CA VAL A 54 3.02 -1.24 -7.68
C VAL A 54 3.10 -2.54 -6.90
N THR A 55 3.05 -2.42 -5.57
CA THR A 55 3.11 -3.55 -4.64
C THR A 55 1.83 -3.66 -3.83
N ASN A 56 1.19 -4.83 -3.89
CA ASN A 56 -0.04 -5.13 -3.20
C ASN A 56 0.22 -6.08 -2.02
N PHE A 57 -0.49 -5.87 -0.93
CA PHE A 57 -0.42 -6.64 0.31
C PHE A 57 -1.82 -7.07 0.69
N ALA A 58 -2.08 -8.38 0.76
CA ALA A 58 -3.37 -8.91 1.20
C ALA A 58 -3.20 -9.91 2.35
N PRO A 59 -4.24 -10.15 3.16
CA PRO A 59 -4.22 -11.22 4.14
C PRO A 59 -3.90 -12.56 3.49
N VAL A 60 -3.21 -13.43 4.23
CA VAL A 60 -2.79 -14.74 3.72
C VAL A 60 -4.02 -15.54 3.27
N GLY A 61 -3.96 -16.11 2.06
CA GLY A 61 -5.05 -16.90 1.46
C GLY A 61 -5.95 -16.12 0.48
N LEU A 62 -5.84 -14.80 0.40
CA LEU A 62 -6.67 -13.96 -0.49
C LEU A 62 -5.95 -13.48 -1.76
N ILE A 63 -4.73 -13.97 -2.03
CA ILE A 63 -3.92 -13.52 -3.17
C ILE A 63 -4.59 -13.77 -4.54
N SER A 64 -5.31 -14.88 -4.69
CA SER A 64 -6.00 -15.17 -5.96
C SER A 64 -7.09 -14.14 -6.26
N LEU A 65 -7.83 -13.72 -5.23
CA LEU A 65 -8.85 -12.68 -5.34
C LEU A 65 -8.21 -11.32 -5.62
N LEU A 66 -7.14 -10.99 -4.88
CA LEU A 66 -6.34 -9.79 -5.10
C LEU A 66 -5.90 -9.68 -6.57
N LYS A 67 -5.30 -10.73 -7.15
CA LYS A 67 -4.82 -10.73 -8.54
C LYS A 67 -5.91 -10.32 -9.52
N HIS A 68 -7.13 -10.83 -9.33
CA HIS A 68 -8.27 -10.47 -10.17
C HIS A 68 -8.67 -8.99 -9.97
N THR A 69 -8.69 -8.50 -8.73
CA THR A 69 -9.02 -7.11 -8.42
C THR A 69 -8.00 -6.12 -8.98
N VAL A 70 -6.70 -6.46 -8.94
CA VAL A 70 -5.62 -5.56 -9.34
C VAL A 70 -5.21 -5.71 -10.82
N ALA A 71 -5.78 -6.67 -11.55
CA ALA A 71 -5.44 -6.95 -12.95
C ALA A 71 -5.71 -5.81 -13.94
N SER A 72 -6.48 -4.79 -13.53
CA SER A 72 -6.77 -3.61 -14.35
C SER A 72 -6.05 -2.35 -13.87
N LEU A 73 -5.24 -2.43 -12.81
CA LEU A 73 -4.58 -1.25 -12.24
C LEU A 73 -3.58 -0.62 -13.20
N ASP A 74 -2.81 -1.42 -13.91
CA ASP A 74 -1.87 -0.99 -14.96
C ASP A 74 -2.54 -0.03 -15.95
N LYS A 75 -3.71 -0.42 -16.47
CA LYS A 75 -4.49 0.38 -17.42
C LYS A 75 -5.07 1.64 -16.79
N ILE A 76 -5.48 1.55 -15.52
CA ILE A 76 -6.00 2.71 -14.77
C ILE A 76 -4.88 3.74 -14.58
N PHE A 77 -3.68 3.29 -14.22
CA PHE A 77 -2.50 4.18 -14.11
C PHE A 77 -2.17 4.82 -15.44
N GLU A 78 -2.04 4.02 -16.51
CA GLU A 78 -1.76 4.53 -17.86
C GLU A 78 -2.79 5.58 -18.30
N TYR A 79 -4.08 5.30 -18.09
CA TYR A 79 -5.16 6.24 -18.40
C TYR A 79 -5.06 7.56 -17.63
N PHE A 80 -4.78 7.51 -16.32
CA PHE A 80 -4.65 8.73 -15.52
C PHE A 80 -3.40 9.54 -15.88
N GLU A 81 -2.29 8.87 -16.20
CA GLU A 81 -1.07 9.55 -16.60
C GLU A 81 -1.22 10.25 -17.95
N GLU A 82 -1.93 9.61 -18.90
CA GLU A 82 -2.30 10.23 -20.18
C GLU A 82 -3.24 11.43 -19.96
N LEU A 83 -4.32 11.22 -19.21
CA LEU A 83 -5.34 12.24 -18.94
C LEU A 83 -4.76 13.47 -18.23
N LEU A 84 -3.88 13.28 -17.25
CA LEU A 84 -3.26 14.36 -16.48
C LEU A 84 -1.98 14.87 -17.13
N SER A 85 -1.49 14.20 -18.19
CA SER A 85 -0.19 14.46 -18.81
C SER A 85 0.95 14.54 -17.79
N CYS A 86 0.88 13.70 -16.76
CA CYS A 86 1.78 13.73 -15.61
C CYS A 86 1.97 12.30 -15.07
N ARG A 87 3.23 11.93 -14.79
CA ARG A 87 3.54 10.65 -14.15
C ARG A 87 3.16 10.66 -12.68
N PHE A 88 2.90 9.47 -12.13
CA PHE A 88 2.71 9.32 -10.70
C PHE A 88 3.94 9.84 -9.94
N PRO A 89 3.78 10.78 -8.98
CA PRO A 89 4.90 11.53 -8.44
C PRO A 89 5.72 10.76 -7.39
N TYR A 90 5.30 9.56 -6.99
CA TYR A 90 6.01 8.73 -6.01
C TYR A 90 6.69 7.53 -6.70
N SER A 91 7.82 7.13 -6.15
CA SER A 91 8.66 5.98 -6.55
C SER A 91 7.97 4.62 -6.37
N THR A 92 7.09 4.50 -5.38
CA THR A 92 6.37 3.27 -5.10
C THR A 92 4.90 3.55 -4.82
N TYR A 93 4.05 2.60 -5.20
CA TYR A 93 2.64 2.61 -4.87
C TYR A 93 2.30 1.32 -4.13
N LYS A 94 1.81 1.46 -2.89
CA LYS A 94 1.52 0.32 -2.02
C LYS A 94 0.01 0.24 -1.75
N GLN A 95 -0.55 -0.94 -1.90
CA GLN A 95 -1.95 -1.23 -1.58
C GLN A 95 -2.03 -2.29 -0.50
N VAL A 96 -2.72 -2.02 0.61
CA VAL A 96 -2.91 -2.97 1.70
C VAL A 96 -4.39 -3.27 1.84
N PHE A 97 -4.74 -4.54 1.68
CA PHE A 97 -6.09 -5.04 1.88
C PHE A 97 -6.24 -5.45 3.35
N VAL A 98 -7.28 -4.94 3.99
CA VAL A 98 -7.59 -5.23 5.39
C VAL A 98 -9.05 -5.63 5.53
N ASP A 99 -9.32 -6.50 6.50
CA ASP A 99 -10.67 -6.99 6.81
C ASP A 99 -11.48 -5.96 7.64
N MET A 100 -10.79 -5.22 8.52
CA MET A 100 -11.42 -4.27 9.44
C MET A 100 -10.68 -2.93 9.41
N VAL A 101 -11.43 -1.84 9.28
CA VAL A 101 -10.97 -0.47 9.57
C VAL A 101 -11.80 0.08 10.72
N SER A 102 -11.16 0.79 11.65
CA SER A 102 -11.86 1.39 12.78
C SER A 102 -12.97 2.34 12.28
N SER A 103 -14.19 2.10 12.77
CA SER A 103 -15.44 2.76 12.37
C SER A 103 -15.43 4.29 12.43
N ASN A 104 -14.51 4.89 13.18
CA ASN A 104 -14.37 6.34 13.31
C ASN A 104 -13.69 7.03 12.11
N PHE A 105 -13.15 6.29 11.14
CA PHE A 105 -12.54 6.85 9.93
C PHE A 105 -13.43 6.72 8.67
N LEU A 106 -14.62 6.11 8.81
CA LEU A 106 -15.53 5.75 7.71
C LEU A 106 -16.42 6.90 7.20
N SER A 107 -16.26 8.13 7.69
CA SER A 107 -17.12 9.27 7.30
C SER A 107 -16.73 9.94 5.97
N ILE A 108 -15.76 9.41 5.23
CA ILE A 108 -15.42 9.85 3.87
C ILE A 108 -15.42 8.62 2.97
N PRO A 109 -15.96 8.66 1.74
CA PRO A 109 -15.99 7.51 0.86
C PRO A 109 -14.61 6.89 0.79
N LEU A 110 -14.57 5.64 1.24
CA LEU A 110 -13.46 4.71 1.22
C LEU A 110 -12.74 4.82 -0.13
N ILE A 111 -11.51 5.34 -0.15
CA ILE A 111 -10.45 5.23 -1.18
C ILE A 111 -9.53 6.47 -1.02
N LEU A 112 -8.20 6.28 -1.11
CA LEU A 112 -7.19 7.35 -1.25
C LEU A 112 -6.83 8.22 -0.02
N ARG A 113 -6.75 7.68 1.20
CA ARG A 113 -6.23 8.48 2.34
C ARG A 113 -4.71 8.57 2.47
N PHE A 114 -3.93 7.74 1.77
CA PHE A 114 -2.48 7.92 1.76
C PHE A 114 -1.97 7.82 0.33
N LYS A 115 -1.30 8.89 -0.13
CA LYS A 115 -0.81 9.01 -1.51
C LYS A 115 0.20 7.92 -1.90
N THR A 116 0.77 7.19 -0.94
CA THR A 116 1.70 6.07 -1.16
C THR A 116 1.14 4.72 -0.65
N LEU A 117 0.08 4.74 0.17
CA LEU A 117 -0.45 3.56 0.87
C LEU A 117 -1.99 3.52 0.82
N ILE A 118 -2.58 2.82 -0.13
CA ILE A 118 -4.05 2.69 -0.15
C ILE A 118 -4.48 1.52 0.71
N ILE A 119 -5.24 1.81 1.77
CA ILE A 119 -5.92 0.78 2.57
C ILE A 119 -7.26 0.49 1.90
N VAL A 120 -7.42 -0.74 1.40
CA VAL A 120 -8.67 -1.23 0.79
C VAL A 120 -9.36 -2.15 1.79
N VAL A 121 -10.60 -1.81 2.16
CA VAL A 121 -11.42 -2.66 3.05
C VAL A 121 -12.20 -3.66 2.22
N MET A 122 -12.04 -4.94 2.50
CA MET A 122 -12.87 -5.97 1.87
C MET A 122 -14.19 -6.04 2.63
N GLY A 123 -15.29 -5.64 2.00
CA GLY A 123 -16.63 -5.75 2.59
C GLY A 123 -17.08 -7.21 2.65
N SER A 124 -17.59 -7.64 3.80
CA SER A 124 -18.26 -8.92 4.04
C SER A 124 -19.65 -8.96 3.41
#